data_AF-A0A090QPS4-F1
#
_entry.id   AF-A0A090QPS4-F1
#
_cell.length_a   1.000
_cell.length_b   1.000
_cell.length_c   1.000
_cell.angle_alpha   90.00
_cell.angle_beta   90.00
_cell.angle_gamma   90.00
#
_symmetry.space_group_name_H-M   'P 1'
#
loop_
_entity.id
_entity.type
_entity.pdbx_description
1 polymer ?
#
loop_
_entity_poly.entity_id
_entity_poly.type
_entity_poly.pdbx_seq_one_letter_code
_entity_poly.pdbx_strand_id
1 'polypeptide(L)'
;MHISLGVLTLGGFIAGVIFWGGFNTALELTNQEKFCIGCHEMRDNVYEELQQTVHWSNHSGVRATCPDCHVPHNWTDKIARKMQASKEVFGSIFGTINTREKFLEKRLNSLITNGHDLPPMVHWNVKAAITTTA
;
A
#
# COMPACT_ATOMS: atom_id res chain seq x y z
N MET A 1 7.94 -42.53 7.08
CA MET A 1 6.69 -41.87 7.52
C MET A 1 5.87 -41.56 6.28
N HIS A 2 4.72 -42.20 6.09
CA HIS A 2 3.85 -41.95 4.93
C HIS A 2 2.64 -41.16 5.39
N ILE A 3 2.59 -39.88 5.01
CA ILE A 3 1.40 -39.05 5.21
C ILE A 3 0.40 -39.46 4.13
N SER A 4 -0.83 -39.78 4.53
CA SER A 4 -1.86 -40.14 3.56
C SER A 4 -2.19 -38.95 2.66
N LEU A 5 -2.42 -39.23 1.38
CA LEU A 5 -2.75 -38.20 0.39
C LEU A 5 -3.98 -37.38 0.83
N GLY A 6 -4.95 -38.01 1.51
CA GLY A 6 -6.15 -37.36 2.03
C GLY A 6 -5.88 -36.36 3.16
N VAL A 7 -4.91 -36.64 4.05
CA VAL A 7 -4.52 -35.68 5.10
C VAL A 7 -3.80 -34.48 4.49
N LEU A 8 -2.99 -34.71 3.45
CA LEU A 8 -2.24 -33.66 2.78
C LEU A 8 -3.16 -32.73 1.97
N THR A 9 -4.15 -33.29 1.27
CA THR A 9 -5.11 -32.49 0.49
C THR A 9 -6.10 -31.75 1.40
N LEU A 10 -6.68 -32.41 2.40
CA LEU A 10 -7.63 -31.75 3.31
C LEU A 10 -6.94 -30.71 4.20
N GLY A 11 -5.76 -31.05 4.75
CA GLY A 11 -4.96 -30.10 5.52
C GLY A 11 -4.51 -28.89 4.70
N GLY A 12 -4.06 -29.12 3.46
CA GLY A 12 -3.69 -28.05 2.53
C GLY A 12 -4.87 -27.14 2.16
N PHE A 13 -6.05 -27.72 1.93
CA PHE A 13 -7.25 -26.95 1.62
C PHE A 13 -7.69 -26.07 2.80
N ILE A 14 -7.75 -26.63 4.01
CA ILE A 14 -8.11 -25.88 5.22
C ILE A 14 -7.10 -24.75 5.47
N ALA A 15 -5.80 -25.04 5.37
CA ALA A 15 -4.76 -24.03 5.48
C ALA A 15 -4.90 -22.94 4.41
N GLY A 16 -5.23 -23.30 3.17
CA GLY A 16 -5.47 -22.38 2.07
C GLY A 16 -6.65 -21.43 2.32
N VAL A 17 -7.77 -21.95 2.83
CA VAL A 17 -8.96 -21.14 3.18
C VAL A 17 -8.63 -20.15 4.30
N ILE A 18 -7.96 -20.61 5.36
CA ILE A 18 -7.54 -19.75 6.47
C ILE A 18 -6.58 -18.67 5.98
N PHE A 19 -5.59 -19.05 5.17
CA PHE A 19 -4.62 -18.11 4.60
C PHE A 19 -5.32 -17.06 3.72
N TRP A 20 -6.22 -17.49 2.84
CA TRP A 20 -6.95 -16.58 1.96
C TRP A 20 -7.82 -15.58 2.73
N GLY A 21 -8.59 -16.07 3.72
CA GLY A 21 -9.42 -15.23 4.57
C GLY A 21 -8.59 -14.26 5.42
N GLY A 22 -7.51 -14.77 6.03
CA GLY A 22 -6.58 -13.97 6.83
C GLY A 22 -5.87 -12.89 6.00
N PHE A 23 -5.39 -13.23 4.81
CA PHE A 23 -4.70 -12.31 3.92
C PHE A 23 -5.62 -11.17 3.46
N ASN A 24 -6.86 -11.47 3.03
CA ASN A 24 -7.82 -10.43 2.63
C ASN A 24 -8.20 -9.54 3.82
N THR A 25 -8.35 -10.11 5.01
CA THR A 25 -8.62 -9.33 6.23
C THR A 25 -7.45 -8.40 6.57
N ALA A 26 -6.21 -8.90 6.52
CA ALA A 26 -5.02 -8.09 6.75
C ALA A 26 -4.86 -6.98 5.70
N LEU A 27 -5.18 -7.26 4.44
CA LEU A 27 -5.20 -6.25 3.39
C LEU A 27 -6.19 -5.12 3.68
N GLU A 28 -7.38 -5.47 4.17
CA GLU A 28 -8.41 -4.49 4.52
C GLU A 28 -8.02 -3.64 5.73
N LEU A 29 -7.47 -4.26 6.78
CA LEU A 29 -6.97 -3.53 7.95
C LEU A 29 -5.85 -2.55 7.57
N THR A 30 -4.95 -2.94 6.69
CA THR A 30 -3.86 -2.08 6.18
C THR A 30 -4.34 -1.06 5.14
N ASN A 31 -5.63 -1.03 4.80
CA ASN A 31 -6.26 0.04 4.02
C ASN A 31 -7.01 1.04 4.89
N GLN A 32 -7.10 0.84 6.21
CA GLN A 32 -7.81 1.80 7.06
C GLN A 32 -6.92 2.99 7.37
N GLU A 33 -7.54 4.16 7.52
CA GLU A 33 -6.85 5.38 7.95
C GLU A 33 -6.06 5.19 9.26
N LYS A 34 -6.59 4.40 10.19
CA LYS A 34 -5.93 4.06 11.46
C LYS A 34 -4.55 3.41 11.25
N PHE A 35 -4.39 2.61 10.20
CA PHE A 35 -3.10 2.02 9.86
C PHE A 35 -2.16 3.09 9.28
N CYS A 36 -2.66 3.94 8.38
CA CYS A 36 -1.89 5.02 7.78
C CYS A 36 -1.32 5.99 8.83
N ILE A 37 -2.11 6.37 9.83
CA ILE A 37 -1.69 7.26 10.93
C ILE A 37 -1.01 6.51 12.09
N GLY A 38 -0.80 5.20 11.97
CA GLY A 38 -0.06 4.42 12.97
C GLY A 38 1.43 4.75 13.00
N CYS A 39 1.96 5.24 11.88
CA CYS A 39 3.33 5.74 11.73
C CYS A 39 3.39 7.22 12.18
N HIS A 40 4.33 7.58 13.05
CA HIS A 40 4.47 8.96 13.55
C HIS A 40 4.81 9.94 12.43
N GLU A 41 5.51 9.48 11.39
CA GLU A 41 5.85 10.26 10.21
C GLU A 41 4.61 10.67 9.42
N MET A 42 3.58 9.84 9.40
CA MET A 42 2.33 10.17 8.71
C MET A 42 1.41 10.98 9.61
N ARG A 43 1.35 10.63 10.90
CA ARG A 43 0.51 11.28 11.91
C ARG A 43 0.91 12.73 12.19
N ASP A 44 2.19 12.99 12.43
CA ASP A 44 2.67 14.33 12.83
C ASP A 44 2.92 15.27 11.64
N ASN A 45 2.88 14.75 10.41
CA ASN A 45 3.16 15.51 9.21
C ASN A 45 1.94 15.59 8.29
N VAL A 46 1.73 14.58 7.44
CA VAL A 46 0.73 14.62 6.36
C VAL A 46 -0.70 14.67 6.92
N TYR A 47 -0.97 14.01 8.03
CA TYR A 47 -2.29 14.01 8.65
C TYR A 47 -2.69 15.38 9.21
N GLU A 48 -1.75 16.12 9.82
CA GLU A 48 -1.97 17.50 10.24
C GLU A 48 -2.15 18.43 9.04
N GLU A 49 -1.37 18.23 7.96
CA GLU A 49 -1.54 18.95 6.69
C GLU A 49 -2.94 18.70 6.10
N LEU A 50 -3.45 17.46 6.14
CA LEU A 50 -4.77 17.08 5.63
C LEU A 50 -5.91 17.82 6.35
N GLN A 51 -5.80 17.99 7.67
CA GLN A 51 -6.82 18.65 8.50
C GLN A 51 -7.08 20.10 8.09
N GLN A 52 -6.08 20.75 7.47
CA GLN A 52 -6.18 22.13 6.98
C GLN A 52 -6.72 22.22 5.55
N THR A 53 -7.04 21.10 4.90
CA THR A 53 -7.50 21.07 3.51
C THR A 53 -9.02 20.93 3.37
N VAL A 54 -9.52 21.21 2.17
CA VAL A 54 -10.92 20.99 1.77
C VAL A 54 -11.38 19.53 1.90
N HIS A 55 -10.47 18.57 1.95
CA HIS A 55 -10.80 17.15 2.14
C HIS A 55 -11.17 16.82 3.59
N TRP A 56 -10.82 17.68 4.55
CA TRP A 56 -11.17 17.53 5.96
C TRP A 56 -12.53 18.15 6.30
N SER A 57 -12.75 19.41 5.92
CA SER A 57 -13.98 20.15 6.16
C SER A 57 -14.67 20.54 4.85
N ASN A 58 -15.39 19.57 4.26
CA ASN A 58 -16.13 19.77 3.02
C ASN A 58 -17.60 20.14 3.27
N HIS A 59 -18.19 20.92 2.36
CA HIS A 59 -19.62 21.30 2.38
C HIS A 59 -20.57 20.10 2.19
N SER A 60 -20.09 19.01 1.60
CA SER A 60 -20.91 17.81 1.34
C SER A 60 -21.14 16.95 2.58
N GLY A 61 -20.50 17.25 3.72
CA GLY A 61 -20.63 16.47 4.96
C GLY A 61 -19.98 15.09 4.93
N VAL A 62 -19.41 14.66 3.80
CA VAL A 62 -18.64 13.42 3.65
C VAL A 62 -17.14 13.77 3.65
N ARG A 63 -16.40 13.15 4.58
CA ARG A 63 -14.95 13.28 4.70
C ARG A 63 -14.27 12.18 3.90
N ALA A 64 -13.40 12.56 2.97
CA ALA A 64 -12.49 11.63 2.32
C ALA A 64 -11.38 11.23 3.31
N THR A 65 -11.17 9.93 3.46
CA THR A 65 -10.09 9.35 4.25
C THR A 65 -8.91 9.01 3.36
N CYS A 66 -7.74 8.75 3.97
CA CYS A 66 -6.52 8.40 3.22
C CYS A 66 -6.71 7.35 2.10
N PRO A 67 -7.32 6.18 2.35
CA PRO A 67 -7.45 5.14 1.32
C PRO A 67 -8.36 5.52 0.16
N ASP A 68 -9.34 6.39 0.37
CA ASP A 68 -10.35 6.73 -0.64
C ASP A 68 -9.71 7.36 -1.89
N CYS A 69 -8.57 8.04 -1.70
CA CYS A 69 -7.81 8.65 -2.79
C CYS A 69 -6.46 7.97 -3.07
N HIS A 70 -5.77 7.43 -2.06
CA HIS A 70 -4.43 6.88 -2.24
C HIS A 70 -4.38 5.39 -2.63
N VAL A 71 -5.42 4.62 -2.31
CA VAL A 71 -5.42 3.17 -2.53
C VAL A 71 -6.29 2.85 -3.75
N PRO A 72 -5.72 2.27 -4.82
CA PRO A 72 -6.51 1.85 -5.97
C PRO A 72 -7.58 0.84 -5.56
N HIS A 73 -8.77 0.98 -6.14
CA HIS A 73 -9.91 0.10 -5.87
C HIS A 73 -9.80 -1.24 -6.61
N ASN A 74 -9.13 -1.25 -7.77
CA ASN A 74 -8.83 -2.47 -8.51
C ASN A 74 -7.84 -3.34 -7.73
N TRP A 75 -8.14 -4.63 -7.60
CA TRP A 75 -7.35 -5.55 -6.78
C TRP A 75 -5.89 -5.62 -7.22
N THR A 76 -5.60 -5.77 -8.52
CA THR A 76 -4.24 -5.87 -9.04
C THR A 76 -3.41 -4.61 -8.72
N ASP A 77 -3.99 -3.43 -8.96
CA ASP A 77 -3.32 -2.15 -8.71
C ASP A 77 -3.11 -1.90 -7.21
N LYS A 78 -4.09 -2.29 -6.39
CA LYS A 78 -4.02 -2.25 -4.92
C LYS A 78 -2.83 -3.06 -4.41
N ILE A 79 -2.67 -4.29 -4.90
CA ILE A 79 -1.56 -5.17 -4.52
C ILE A 79 -0.22 -4.58 -5.01
N ALA A 80 -0.15 -4.09 -6.24
CA ALA A 80 1.07 -3.48 -6.78
C ALA A 80 1.56 -2.27 -5.96
N ARG A 81 0.62 -1.41 -5.51
CA ARG A 81 0.95 -0.25 -4.66
C ARG A 81 1.30 -0.65 -3.23
N LYS A 82 0.61 -1.63 -2.64
CA LYS A 82 0.99 -2.16 -1.32
C LYS A 82 2.40 -2.76 -1.33
N MET A 83 2.79 -3.43 -2.40
CA MET A 83 4.16 -3.96 -2.54
C MET A 83 5.22 -2.85 -2.57
N GLN A 84 4.92 -1.70 -3.18
CA GLN A 84 5.80 -0.54 -3.17
C GLN A 84 5.84 0.13 -1.79
N ALA A 85 4.68 0.31 -1.16
CA ALA A 85 4.54 0.89 0.17
C ALA A 85 5.25 0.06 1.25
N SER A 86 5.41 -1.25 1.08
CA SER A 86 6.24 -2.07 1.97
C SER A 86 7.66 -1.52 2.15
N LYS A 87 8.23 -0.87 1.13
CA LYS A 87 9.55 -0.21 1.24
C LYS A 87 9.54 0.97 2.20
N GLU A 88 8.43 1.69 2.28
CA GLU A 88 8.25 2.82 3.20
C GLU A 88 8.12 2.31 4.64
N VAL A 89 7.42 1.18 4.84
CA VAL A 89 7.35 0.50 6.14
C VAL A 89 8.74 0.07 6.60
N PHE A 90 9.52 -0.58 5.73
CA PHE A 90 10.92 -0.89 6.03
C PHE A 90 11.74 0.37 6.31
N GLY A 91 11.50 1.45 5.55
CA GLY A 91 12.16 2.73 5.75
C GLY A 91 11.89 3.36 7.13
N SER A 92 10.68 3.20 7.66
CA SER A 92 10.31 3.62 9.03
C SER A 92 10.96 2.71 10.07
N ILE A 93 10.88 1.39 9.90
CA ILE A 93 11.49 0.42 10.83
C ILE A 93 13.02 0.62 10.94
N PHE A 94 13.71 0.87 9.83
CA PHE A 94 15.15 1.13 9.80
C PHE A 94 15.53 2.60 10.06
N GLY A 95 14.57 3.48 10.32
CA GLY A 95 14.80 4.88 10.71
C GLY A 95 15.33 5.81 9.61
N THR A 96 15.10 5.44 8.35
CA THR A 96 15.44 6.27 7.19
C THR A 96 14.49 7.46 7.00
N ILE A 97 13.29 7.43 7.59
CA ILE A 97 12.28 8.51 7.52
C ILE A 97 11.77 9.00 8.88
N ASN A 98 12.36 8.55 9.99
CA ASN A 98 11.82 8.76 11.34
C ASN A 98 11.78 10.21 11.85
N THR A 99 12.42 11.18 11.19
CA THR A 99 12.41 12.60 11.61
C THR A 99 11.81 13.48 10.52
N ARG A 100 11.34 14.69 10.88
CA ARG A 100 10.75 15.64 9.92
C ARG A 100 11.74 15.97 8.79
N GLU A 101 13.01 16.15 9.11
CA GLU A 101 14.07 16.48 8.15
C GLU A 101 14.23 15.34 7.14
N LYS A 102 14.37 14.10 7.63
CA LYS A 102 14.48 12.89 6.79
C LYS A 102 13.23 12.67 5.94
N PHE A 103 12.04 12.93 6.48
CA PHE A 103 10.78 12.85 5.75
C PHE A 103 10.75 13.88 4.61
N LEU A 104 11.14 15.13 4.87
CA LEU A 104 11.19 16.18 3.86
C LEU A 104 12.27 15.92 2.79
N GLU A 105 13.45 15.43 3.19
CA GLU A 105 14.50 14.99 2.26
C GLU A 105 14.00 13.87 1.35
N LYS A 106 13.29 12.88 1.91
CA LYS A 106 12.73 11.78 1.12
C LYS A 106 11.62 12.26 0.18
N ARG A 107 10.77 13.18 0.63
CA ARG A 107 9.73 13.82 -0.19
C ARG A 107 10.36 14.61 -1.33
N LEU A 108 11.38 15.42 -1.06
CA LEU A 108 12.11 16.18 -2.08
C LEU A 108 12.84 15.25 -3.06
N ASN A 109 13.55 14.25 -2.55
CA ASN A 109 14.22 13.25 -3.39
C ASN A 109 13.21 12.54 -4.29
N SER A 110 12.05 12.14 -3.75
CA SER A 110 10.99 11.58 -4.59
C SER A 110 10.54 12.57 -5.67
N LEU A 111 10.35 13.85 -5.37
CA LEU A 111 9.96 14.85 -6.38
C LEU A 111 11.01 15.03 -7.49
N ILE A 112 12.30 14.90 -7.15
CA ILE A 112 13.42 14.99 -8.10
C ILE A 112 13.58 13.69 -8.91
N THR A 113 13.36 12.53 -8.29
CA THR A 113 13.53 11.22 -8.93
C THR A 113 12.25 10.65 -9.55
N ASN A 114 11.07 11.25 -9.32
CA ASN A 114 9.78 10.87 -9.91
C ASN A 114 9.66 11.17 -11.42
N GLY A 115 10.76 11.55 -12.09
CA GLY A 115 10.91 11.39 -13.54
C GLY A 115 11.44 10.00 -13.96
N HIS A 116 12.01 9.21 -13.05
CA HIS A 116 12.81 8.02 -13.36
C HIS A 116 12.63 6.80 -12.41
N ASP A 117 11.88 6.91 -11.30
CA ASP A 117 11.76 5.84 -10.28
C ASP A 117 10.53 4.92 -10.43
N LEU A 118 9.97 4.76 -11.63
CA LEU A 118 9.23 3.53 -11.90
C LEU A 118 10.26 2.40 -11.92
N PRO A 119 10.10 1.31 -11.12
CA PRO A 119 10.96 0.15 -11.31
C PRO A 119 10.84 -0.27 -12.78
N PRO A 120 11.94 -0.57 -13.48
CA PRO A 120 11.92 -0.93 -14.90
C PRO A 120 11.09 -2.19 -15.21
N MET A 121 10.42 -2.80 -14.23
CA MET A 121 9.49 -3.91 -14.44
C MET A 121 8.04 -3.47 -14.72
N VAL A 122 7.60 -2.27 -14.32
CA VAL A 122 6.20 -1.83 -14.53
C VAL A 122 5.98 -1.16 -15.89
N HIS A 123 7.03 -0.58 -16.50
CA HIS A 123 6.93 -0.01 -17.85
C HIS A 123 6.83 -1.08 -18.97
N TRP A 124 7.30 -2.30 -18.74
CA TRP A 124 7.34 -3.33 -19.80
C TRP A 124 6.04 -4.13 -19.95
N ASN A 125 5.21 -4.27 -18.91
CA ASN A 125 4.01 -5.12 -19.01
C ASN A 125 2.74 -4.39 -19.48
N VAL A 126 2.60 -3.07 -19.27
CA VAL A 126 1.40 -2.35 -19.72
C VAL A 126 1.52 -1.88 -21.17
N LYS A 127 2.70 -1.42 -21.61
CA LYS A 127 2.91 -1.10 -23.03
C LYS A 127 2.87 -2.35 -23.91
N ALA A 128 3.47 -3.47 -23.49
CA ALA A 128 3.44 -4.71 -24.28
C ALA A 128 2.04 -5.34 -24.41
N ALA A 129 1.19 -5.21 -23.38
CA ALA A 129 -0.19 -5.71 -23.42
C ALA A 129 -1.13 -4.85 -24.29
N ILE A 130 -0.85 -3.55 -24.44
CA ILE A 130 -1.68 -2.64 -25.25
C ILE A 130 -1.25 -2.66 -26.74
N THR A 131 0.01 -2.97 -27.07
CA THR A 131 0.47 -3.08 -28.48
C THR A 131 0.42 -4.50 -29.08
N THR A 132 -0.27 -5.46 -28.46
CA THR A 132 -0.49 -6.81 -29.05
C THR A 132 -1.96 -7.13 -29.34
N THR A 133 -2.85 -6.14 -29.31
CA THR A 133 -4.27 -6.28 -29.71
C THR A 133 -4.74 -5.24 -30.74
N ALA A 134 -3.85 -4.80 -31.62
CA ALA A 134 -4.19 -4.03 -32.83
C ALA A 134 -3.47 -4.61 -34.05
#